data_AF-A0A1M2VC03-F1
#
_entry.id   AF-A0A1M2VC03-F1
#
_cell.length_a   1.000
_cell.length_b   1.000
_cell.length_c   1.000
_cell.angle_alpha   90.00
_cell.angle_beta   90.00
_cell.angle_gamma   90.00
#
_symmetry.space_group_name_H-M   'P 1'
#
loop_
_entity.id
_entity.type
_entity.pdbx_description
1 polymer ?
#
loop_
_entity_poly.entity_id
_entity_poly.type
_entity_poly.pdbx_seq_one_letter_code
_entity_poly.pdbx_strand_id
1 'polypeptide(L)'
;MNFSLTVTVNSADIAPLKAAGFKLCLAKKVNGTFNVIWQGGNFLYRNVFTWGSKYQVFGSDSLYINGTLVQALTEAAPIQFGQIATLDANGSMHAGGGTPNASGTFHVNNQYGAINIGVNAALNGVYAPIYVSPKPFVSGSVDLTPEEEILVWFDTTHVTGTMIAESISNSINVDFSQVASRSVTYASVGGRGVWSLDNQLALSRTYDVRTNRFTIEKPTPALLAKMASILAAPQVPGPEVRRIKATAWFGPGGVDAFADYLRDARPDWDVTSAGEAVEVLLVPADDDSRTRVEDAIRSCEASFLDVYRGFRGEPYTKLTFEIINEEGNEDTEPSSNVATAFDVSTDRAVFRFSNIPNAQSFATKTAASSGAGVTLVGALKGVAVIVTALFDNPTADPVADRAKVKASLDQRVAVWNKEDASHSLIYTGPLIWKGTTLTEYSE
;
A
#
# COMPACT_ATOMS: atom_id res chain seq x y z
N MET A 1 -4.60 -17.05 -0.15
CA MET A 1 -5.27 -15.75 -0.27
C MET A 1 -4.79 -14.89 0.87
N ASN A 2 -4.43 -13.63 0.61
CA ASN A 2 -4.04 -12.67 1.64
C ASN A 2 -5.15 -11.64 1.77
N PHE A 3 -5.45 -11.25 3.00
CA PHE A 3 -6.46 -10.29 3.36
C PHE A 3 -5.81 -9.01 3.89
N SER A 4 -6.48 -7.87 3.72
CA SER A 4 -6.04 -6.56 4.20
C SER A 4 -7.20 -5.78 4.79
N LEU A 5 -7.02 -5.29 6.02
CA LEU A 5 -7.92 -4.36 6.68
C LEU A 5 -7.20 -3.04 6.88
N THR A 6 -7.76 -1.96 6.32
CA THR A 6 -7.34 -0.59 6.66
C THR A 6 -8.32 0.00 7.67
N VAL A 7 -7.81 0.38 8.84
CA VAL A 7 -8.56 1.14 9.85
C VAL A 7 -8.07 2.58 9.87
N THR A 8 -8.92 3.49 9.44
CA THR A 8 -8.69 4.93 9.50
C THR A 8 -9.37 5.52 10.74
N VAL A 9 -8.69 6.42 11.44
CA VAL A 9 -9.23 7.16 12.59
C VAL A 9 -9.22 8.63 12.23
N ASN A 10 -10.35 9.30 12.33
CA ASN A 10 -10.43 10.74 12.06
C ASN A 10 -9.38 11.48 12.93
N SER A 11 -8.64 12.39 12.30
CA SER A 11 -7.52 13.12 12.93
C SER A 11 -7.94 13.84 14.21
N ALA A 12 -9.15 14.39 14.25
CA ALA A 12 -9.71 15.07 15.42
C ALA A 12 -9.90 14.14 16.64
N ASP A 13 -10.04 12.84 16.41
CA ASP A 13 -10.30 11.85 17.46
C ASP A 13 -9.04 11.19 18.01
N ILE A 14 -7.92 11.25 17.28
CA ILE A 14 -6.68 10.55 17.67
C ILE A 14 -6.17 11.02 19.03
N ALA A 15 -6.01 12.33 19.23
CA ALA A 15 -5.49 12.87 20.47
C ALA A 15 -6.43 12.63 21.66
N PRO A 16 -7.76 12.90 21.57
CA PRO A 16 -8.70 12.58 22.63
C PRO A 16 -8.74 11.08 23.01
N LEU A 17 -8.79 10.18 22.03
CA LEU A 17 -8.83 8.74 22.29
C LEU A 17 -7.55 8.26 22.99
N LYS A 18 -6.38 8.74 22.55
CA LYS A 18 -5.09 8.41 23.20
C LYS A 18 -5.00 8.97 24.61
N ALA A 19 -5.43 10.20 24.82
CA ALA A 19 -5.45 10.82 26.15
C ALA A 19 -6.38 10.06 27.12
N ALA A 20 -7.47 9.49 26.61
CA ALA A 20 -8.37 8.62 27.35
C ALA A 20 -7.87 7.15 27.50
N GLY A 21 -6.67 6.83 26.97
CA GLY A 21 -6.06 5.52 27.12
C GLY A 21 -6.62 4.43 26.19
N PHE A 22 -7.39 4.80 25.17
CA PHE A 22 -7.92 3.81 24.22
C PHE A 22 -6.80 3.19 23.38
N LYS A 23 -7.01 1.93 23.04
CA LYS A 23 -6.23 1.10 22.11
C LYS A 23 -7.16 0.62 21.00
N LEU A 24 -6.61 0.42 19.81
CA LEU A 24 -7.34 -0.20 18.71
C LEU A 24 -7.27 -1.71 18.88
N CYS A 25 -8.44 -2.34 18.92
CA CYS A 25 -8.61 -3.77 19.15
C CYS A 25 -9.22 -4.47 17.93
N LEU A 26 -8.64 -5.61 17.57
CA LEU A 26 -9.15 -6.54 16.56
C LEU A 26 -9.35 -7.92 17.19
N ALA A 27 -10.41 -8.62 16.81
CA ALA A 27 -10.58 -10.04 17.06
C ALA A 27 -10.97 -10.74 15.76
N LYS A 28 -10.44 -11.95 15.55
CA LYS A 28 -10.81 -12.82 14.42
C LYS A 28 -11.72 -13.92 14.92
N LYS A 29 -12.75 -14.22 14.15
CA LYS A 29 -13.78 -15.20 14.52
C LYS A 29 -13.27 -16.62 14.32
N VAL A 30 -13.52 -17.49 15.30
CA VAL A 30 -13.27 -18.93 15.22
C VAL A 30 -14.47 -19.66 15.79
N ASN A 31 -14.95 -20.69 15.07
CA ASN A 31 -16.13 -21.48 15.46
C ASN A 31 -17.33 -20.61 15.83
N GLY A 32 -17.62 -19.59 15.04
CA GLY A 32 -18.73 -18.69 15.27
C GLY A 32 -18.45 -17.55 16.24
N THR A 33 -17.34 -17.52 16.99
CA THR A 33 -17.16 -16.61 18.14
C THR A 33 -15.93 -15.72 18.07
N PHE A 34 -16.03 -14.51 18.63
CA PHE A 34 -14.89 -13.63 18.93
C PHE A 34 -14.61 -13.70 20.44
N ASN A 35 -13.57 -14.40 20.86
CA ASN A 35 -13.31 -14.60 22.28
C ASN A 35 -11.88 -14.30 22.73
N VAL A 36 -10.99 -13.90 21.82
CA VAL A 36 -9.64 -13.42 22.13
C VAL A 36 -9.31 -12.21 21.26
N ILE A 37 -8.67 -11.21 21.86
CA ILE A 37 -8.14 -10.05 21.14
C ILE A 37 -6.91 -10.47 20.35
N TRP A 38 -7.02 -10.46 19.02
CA TRP A 38 -5.93 -10.76 18.12
C TRP A 38 -4.85 -9.67 18.10
N GLN A 39 -5.28 -8.41 18.17
CA GLN A 39 -4.40 -7.25 18.25
C GLN A 39 -5.03 -6.21 19.15
N GLY A 40 -4.30 -5.75 20.16
CA GLY A 40 -4.71 -4.64 21.02
C GLY A 40 -3.53 -3.72 21.26
N GLY A 41 -3.53 -2.53 20.68
CA GLY A 41 -2.37 -1.65 20.76
C GLY A 41 -2.60 -0.21 20.32
N ASN A 42 -1.51 0.54 20.27
CA ASN A 42 -1.51 1.92 19.79
C ASN A 42 -1.97 2.00 18.34
N PHE A 43 -2.56 3.14 17.98
CA PHE A 43 -3.05 3.40 16.64
C PHE A 43 -2.58 4.77 16.13
N LEU A 44 -2.59 4.91 14.81
CA LEU A 44 -2.33 6.13 14.05
C LEU A 44 -3.57 6.52 13.26
N TYR A 45 -3.45 7.57 12.45
CA TYR A 45 -4.48 7.96 11.49
C TYR A 45 -4.86 6.79 10.57
N ARG A 46 -3.87 6.07 10.02
CA ARG A 46 -4.08 4.92 9.14
C ARG A 46 -3.33 3.70 9.67
N ASN A 47 -4.07 2.64 9.97
CA ASN A 47 -3.56 1.37 10.50
C ASN A 47 -3.87 0.27 9.49
N VAL A 48 -2.85 -0.47 9.05
CA VAL A 48 -3.00 -1.52 8.04
C VAL A 48 -2.66 -2.86 8.68
N PHE A 49 -3.57 -3.81 8.52
CA PHE A 49 -3.44 -5.16 9.04
C PHE A 49 -3.56 -6.13 7.88
N THR A 50 -2.54 -6.97 7.69
CA THR A 50 -2.53 -8.00 6.65
C THR A 50 -2.39 -9.38 7.27
N TRP A 51 -3.12 -10.34 6.72
CA TRP A 51 -3.03 -11.74 7.17
C TRP A 51 -3.31 -12.70 6.02
N GLY A 52 -3.01 -13.97 6.24
CA GLY A 52 -3.39 -15.06 5.37
C GLY A 52 -3.70 -16.29 6.20
N SER A 53 -3.94 -17.43 5.55
CA SER A 53 -4.25 -18.70 6.21
C SER A 53 -3.00 -19.35 6.84
N LYS A 54 -2.41 -18.68 7.84
CA LYS A 54 -1.24 -19.14 8.60
C LYS A 54 -1.63 -19.31 10.06
N TYR A 55 -1.78 -20.55 10.49
CA TYR A 55 -2.30 -20.90 11.82
C TYR A 55 -1.33 -21.77 12.61
N GLN A 56 -1.43 -21.68 13.93
CA GLN A 56 -0.85 -22.65 14.85
C GLN A 56 -1.90 -23.05 15.89
N VAL A 57 -1.74 -24.23 16.47
CA VAL A 57 -2.56 -24.72 17.58
C VAL A 57 -1.69 -24.98 18.80
N PHE A 58 -2.28 -24.85 19.99
CA PHE A 58 -1.59 -25.08 21.26
C PHE A 58 -2.59 -25.52 22.34
N GLY A 59 -2.08 -26.17 23.38
CA GLY A 59 -2.82 -26.45 24.61
C GLY A 59 -2.67 -25.32 25.63
N SER A 60 -3.73 -25.05 26.37
CA SER A 60 -3.82 -24.00 27.38
C SER A 60 -4.59 -24.49 28.60
N ASP A 61 -4.17 -24.10 29.81
CA ASP A 61 -4.93 -24.27 31.05
C ASP A 61 -5.73 -23.02 31.43
N SER A 62 -5.76 -22.02 30.54
CA SER A 62 -6.41 -20.76 30.83
C SER A 62 -7.90 -21.01 31.05
N LEU A 63 -8.32 -20.96 32.33
CA LEU A 63 -9.73 -20.82 32.68
C LEU A 63 -10.24 -19.61 31.92
N TYR A 64 -11.28 -19.81 31.11
CA TYR A 64 -11.82 -18.76 30.26
C TYR A 64 -12.49 -17.68 31.13
N ILE A 65 -11.70 -16.67 31.48
CA ILE A 65 -12.05 -15.58 32.39
C ILE A 65 -11.85 -14.27 31.65
N ASN A 66 -12.88 -13.41 31.68
CA ASN A 66 -12.84 -12.10 31.04
C ASN A 66 -11.61 -11.30 31.49
N GLY A 67 -10.90 -10.69 30.54
CA GLY A 67 -9.78 -9.80 30.83
C GLY A 67 -8.44 -10.49 31.12
N THR A 68 -8.40 -11.83 31.14
CA THR A 68 -7.15 -12.58 31.37
C THR A 68 -6.44 -12.92 30.06
N LEU A 69 -5.10 -13.03 30.09
CA LEU A 69 -4.32 -13.40 28.91
C LEU A 69 -4.40 -14.90 28.65
N VAL A 70 -4.52 -15.28 27.38
CA VAL A 70 -4.33 -16.66 26.96
C VAL A 70 -2.87 -17.07 27.19
N GLN A 71 -2.67 -18.13 27.95
CA GLN A 71 -1.35 -18.70 28.20
C GLN A 71 -1.24 -20.07 27.50
N ALA A 72 -0.29 -20.19 26.58
CA ALA A 72 0.05 -21.47 26.00
C ALA A 72 0.90 -22.27 27.01
N LEU A 73 0.47 -23.48 27.32
CA LEU A 73 1.24 -24.42 28.14
C LEU A 73 2.07 -25.39 27.31
N THR A 74 1.68 -25.58 26.06
CA THR A 74 2.40 -26.44 25.12
C THR A 74 3.17 -25.58 24.14
N GLU A 75 4.10 -26.20 23.44
CA GLU A 75 4.61 -25.62 22.19
C GLU A 75 3.45 -25.41 21.21
N ALA A 76 3.53 -24.35 20.40
CA ALA A 76 2.56 -24.08 19.35
C ALA A 76 3.00 -24.80 18.07
N ALA A 77 2.11 -25.56 17.46
CA ALA A 77 2.41 -26.34 16.27
C ALA A 77 1.71 -25.76 15.03
N PRO A 78 2.41 -25.65 13.89
CA PRO A 78 1.80 -25.17 12.65
C PRO A 78 0.75 -26.15 12.14
N ILE A 79 -0.31 -25.60 11.54
CA ILE A 79 -1.41 -26.39 10.96
C ILE A 79 -2.01 -25.72 9.73
N GLN A 80 -2.42 -26.52 8.76
CA GLN A 80 -3.18 -26.09 7.58
C GLN A 80 -4.58 -26.69 7.59
N PHE A 81 -5.51 -26.08 6.84
CA PHE A 81 -6.86 -26.63 6.68
C PHE A 81 -6.82 -28.07 6.15
N GLY A 82 -7.69 -28.92 6.68
CA GLY A 82 -7.76 -30.35 6.40
C GLY A 82 -6.81 -31.22 7.22
N GLN A 83 -5.83 -30.62 7.91
CA GLN A 83 -4.86 -31.38 8.70
C GLN A 83 -5.35 -31.66 10.13
N ILE A 84 -4.69 -32.64 10.75
CA ILE A 84 -4.90 -33.04 12.14
C ILE A 84 -3.60 -32.86 12.91
N ALA A 85 -3.57 -31.94 13.86
CA ALA A 85 -2.52 -31.89 14.89
C ALA A 85 -2.85 -32.84 16.03
N THR A 86 -1.84 -33.37 16.71
CA THR A 86 -2.03 -34.24 17.88
C THR A 86 -1.36 -33.62 19.08
N LEU A 87 -2.12 -33.42 20.15
CA LEU A 87 -1.59 -33.16 21.48
C LEU A 87 -1.42 -34.51 22.18
N ASP A 88 -0.18 -34.94 22.37
CA ASP A 88 0.10 -36.28 22.90
C ASP A 88 -0.08 -36.38 24.42
N ALA A 89 0.03 -37.61 24.94
CA ALA A 89 -0.11 -37.90 26.37
C ALA A 89 0.95 -37.22 27.26
N ASN A 90 2.03 -36.67 26.69
CA ASN A 90 3.09 -35.97 27.41
C ASN A 90 2.91 -34.45 27.39
N GLY A 91 1.87 -33.94 26.72
CA GLY A 91 1.61 -32.50 26.61
C GLY A 91 2.37 -31.82 25.48
N SER A 92 2.92 -32.57 24.53
CA SER A 92 3.57 -32.02 23.35
C SER A 92 2.58 -31.90 22.18
N MET A 93 2.46 -30.69 21.62
CA MET A 93 1.64 -30.44 20.43
C MET A 93 2.47 -30.70 19.17
N HIS A 94 2.04 -31.66 18.36
CA HIS A 94 2.71 -32.03 17.12
C HIS A 94 2.10 -31.29 15.92
N ALA A 95 2.94 -31.03 14.91
CA ALA A 95 2.52 -30.39 13.67
C ALA A 95 1.39 -31.16 12.98
N GLY A 96 0.55 -30.43 12.23
CA GLY A 96 -0.55 -31.00 11.47
C GLY A 96 -0.08 -32.07 10.47
N GLY A 97 -0.62 -33.28 10.60
CA GLY A 97 -0.46 -34.37 9.64
C GLY A 97 -1.64 -34.46 8.66
N GLY A 98 -1.44 -35.21 7.57
CA GLY A 98 -2.45 -35.39 6.52
C GLY A 98 -2.36 -34.36 5.39
N THR A 99 -3.18 -34.58 4.36
CA THR A 99 -3.20 -33.74 3.15
C THR A 99 -4.02 -32.47 3.40
N PRO A 100 -3.42 -31.27 3.26
CA PRO A 100 -4.17 -30.03 3.33
C PRO A 100 -5.31 -29.98 2.30
N ASN A 101 -6.42 -29.34 2.65
CA ASN A 101 -7.56 -29.17 1.77
C ASN A 101 -8.18 -27.76 1.92
N ALA A 102 -9.28 -27.51 1.21
CA ALA A 102 -9.98 -26.22 1.20
C ALA A 102 -11.20 -26.18 2.14
N SER A 103 -11.25 -27.02 3.19
CA SER A 103 -12.41 -27.10 4.09
C SER A 103 -12.59 -25.86 4.98
N GLY A 104 -11.54 -25.03 5.12
CA GLY A 104 -11.51 -23.94 6.10
C GLY A 104 -11.40 -24.40 7.56
N THR A 105 -11.26 -25.70 7.79
CA THR A 105 -11.27 -26.32 9.13
C THR A 105 -10.01 -27.15 9.33
N PHE A 106 -9.46 -27.14 10.53
CA PHE A 106 -8.41 -28.08 10.94
C PHE A 106 -8.78 -28.74 12.27
N HIS A 107 -8.11 -29.85 12.58
CA HIS A 107 -8.46 -30.72 13.68
C HIS A 107 -7.34 -30.79 14.71
N VAL A 108 -7.69 -30.88 15.99
CA VAL A 108 -6.74 -31.19 17.06
C VAL A 108 -7.22 -32.45 17.78
N ASN A 109 -6.43 -33.52 17.69
CA ASN A 109 -6.65 -34.74 18.44
C ASN A 109 -5.97 -34.64 19.81
N ASN A 110 -6.75 -34.50 20.87
CA ASN A 110 -6.25 -34.41 22.23
C ASN A 110 -6.16 -35.79 22.90
N GLN A 111 -4.94 -36.18 23.25
CA GLN A 111 -4.59 -37.40 23.98
C GLN A 111 -4.00 -37.12 25.37
N TYR A 112 -3.84 -35.86 25.75
CA TYR A 112 -3.23 -35.44 27.03
C TYR A 112 -4.17 -35.61 28.22
N GLY A 113 -5.45 -35.28 28.02
CA GLY A 113 -6.42 -35.14 29.11
C GLY A 113 -7.14 -33.79 29.03
N ALA A 114 -7.85 -33.41 30.09
CA ALA A 114 -8.61 -32.17 30.14
C ALA A 114 -7.71 -30.93 29.92
N ILE A 115 -7.85 -30.28 28.76
CA ILE A 115 -7.12 -29.05 28.42
C ILE A 115 -7.92 -28.17 27.45
N ASN A 116 -7.74 -26.86 27.50
CA ASN A 116 -8.31 -25.94 26.51
C ASN A 116 -7.42 -25.93 25.26
N ILE A 117 -8.03 -25.84 24.07
CA ILE A 117 -7.30 -25.78 22.80
C ILE A 117 -7.39 -24.36 22.25
N GLY A 118 -6.23 -23.79 21.93
CA GLY A 118 -6.10 -22.45 21.38
C GLY A 118 -5.62 -22.45 19.93
N VAL A 119 -5.86 -21.32 19.27
CA VAL A 119 -5.43 -21.06 17.90
C VAL A 119 -4.67 -19.74 17.86
N ASN A 120 -3.47 -19.75 17.29
CA ASN A 120 -2.78 -18.54 16.86
C ASN A 120 -3.02 -18.30 15.37
N ALA A 121 -3.07 -17.03 14.98
CA ALA A 121 -3.00 -16.61 13.59
C ALA A 121 -1.95 -15.52 13.40
N ALA A 122 -1.31 -15.51 12.23
CA ALA A 122 -0.34 -14.50 11.89
C ALA A 122 -1.01 -13.20 11.41
N LEU A 123 -0.74 -12.09 12.09
CA LEU A 123 -1.10 -10.73 11.68
C LEU A 123 0.18 -9.94 11.42
N ASN A 124 0.34 -9.37 10.22
CA ASN A 124 1.57 -8.69 9.80
C ASN A 124 2.83 -9.56 10.05
N GLY A 125 2.71 -10.88 9.88
CA GLY A 125 3.79 -11.85 10.10
C GLY A 125 4.03 -12.27 11.56
N VAL A 126 3.31 -11.70 12.53
CA VAL A 126 3.45 -12.02 13.95
C VAL A 126 2.29 -12.90 14.41
N TYR A 127 2.60 -14.03 15.04
CA TYR A 127 1.58 -14.92 15.61
C TYR A 127 1.06 -14.40 16.95
N ALA A 128 -0.25 -14.37 17.08
CA ALA A 128 -0.95 -14.07 18.32
C ALA A 128 -2.21 -14.93 18.44
N PRO A 129 -2.68 -15.24 19.65
CA PRO A 129 -3.87 -16.03 19.86
C PRO A 129 -5.10 -15.28 19.36
N ILE A 130 -5.95 -16.00 18.62
CA ILE A 130 -7.25 -15.53 18.12
C ILE A 130 -8.41 -16.28 18.76
N TYR A 131 -8.12 -17.39 19.43
CA TYR A 131 -9.13 -18.24 20.04
C TYR A 131 -8.52 -19.09 21.15
N VAL A 132 -9.33 -19.35 22.16
CA VAL A 132 -9.16 -20.44 23.12
C VAL A 132 -10.52 -21.08 23.36
N SER A 133 -10.59 -22.40 23.48
CA SER A 133 -11.86 -23.07 23.76
C SER A 133 -12.39 -22.61 25.13
N PRO A 134 -13.69 -22.25 25.27
CA PRO A 134 -14.22 -21.81 26.56
C PRO A 134 -14.24 -22.90 27.64
N LYS A 135 -14.24 -24.17 27.23
CA LYS A 135 -14.19 -25.35 28.11
C LYS A 135 -13.04 -26.26 27.69
N PRO A 136 -12.42 -26.97 28.64
CA PRO A 136 -11.41 -27.96 28.33
C PRO A 136 -12.04 -29.19 27.64
N PHE A 137 -11.31 -29.76 26.69
CA PHE A 137 -11.64 -31.04 26.07
C PHE A 137 -10.93 -32.14 26.85
N VAL A 138 -11.66 -33.19 27.26
CA VAL A 138 -11.08 -34.30 28.03
C VAL A 138 -10.24 -35.22 27.14
N SER A 139 -10.73 -35.57 25.96
CA SER A 139 -10.03 -36.40 24.98
C SER A 139 -10.76 -36.38 23.64
N GLY A 140 -10.05 -36.67 22.55
CA GLY A 140 -10.61 -36.81 21.20
C GLY A 140 -10.36 -35.60 20.30
N SER A 141 -11.04 -35.58 19.15
CA SER A 141 -10.83 -34.55 18.13
C SER A 141 -11.73 -33.34 18.35
N VAL A 142 -11.17 -32.14 18.22
CA VAL A 142 -11.91 -30.88 18.11
C VAL A 142 -11.67 -30.26 16.74
N ASP A 143 -12.75 -29.75 16.14
CA ASP A 143 -12.72 -29.02 14.89
C ASP A 143 -12.62 -27.52 15.16
N LEU A 144 -11.72 -26.86 14.44
CA LEU A 144 -11.45 -25.43 14.57
C LEU A 144 -11.53 -24.80 13.18
N THR A 145 -12.48 -23.89 13.03
CA THR A 145 -12.82 -23.20 11.79
C THR A 145 -12.64 -21.70 11.99
N PRO A 146 -11.45 -21.15 11.68
CA PRO A 146 -11.26 -19.71 11.55
C PRO A 146 -12.12 -19.16 10.41
N GLU A 147 -12.88 -18.11 10.70
CA GLU A 147 -13.71 -17.39 9.72
C GLU A 147 -13.01 -16.10 9.31
N GLU A 148 -13.18 -15.69 8.05
CA GLU A 148 -12.67 -14.41 7.53
C GLU A 148 -13.62 -13.25 7.90
N GLU A 149 -13.88 -13.15 9.20
CA GLU A 149 -14.73 -12.14 9.82
C GLU A 149 -13.96 -11.52 10.98
N ILE A 150 -13.86 -10.19 11.00
CA ILE A 150 -13.06 -9.42 11.95
C ILE A 150 -13.95 -8.45 12.72
N LEU A 151 -13.81 -8.42 14.04
CA LEU A 151 -14.43 -7.41 14.90
C LEU A 151 -13.41 -6.33 15.23
N VAL A 152 -13.79 -5.06 15.10
CA VAL A 152 -12.92 -3.89 15.35
C VAL A 152 -13.60 -2.95 16.34
N TRP A 153 -12.86 -2.51 17.36
CA TRP A 153 -13.34 -1.55 18.36
C TRP A 153 -12.19 -0.83 19.07
N PHE A 154 -12.53 0.12 19.95
CA PHE A 154 -11.58 0.75 20.85
C PHE A 154 -11.82 0.32 22.29
N ASP A 155 -10.75 -0.01 23.02
CA ASP A 155 -10.79 -0.48 24.42
C ASP A 155 -9.67 0.16 25.24
N THR A 156 -9.88 0.42 26.53
CA THR A 156 -8.87 1.04 27.41
C THR A 156 -8.09 0.04 28.26
N THR A 157 -8.62 -1.17 28.42
CA THR A 157 -8.16 -2.15 29.41
C THR A 157 -7.39 -3.32 28.81
N HIS A 158 -7.79 -3.77 27.63
CA HIS A 158 -7.33 -5.04 27.08
C HIS A 158 -6.16 -4.90 26.10
N VAL A 159 -5.38 -5.97 25.93
CA VAL A 159 -4.22 -6.05 25.04
C VAL A 159 -4.28 -7.32 24.17
N THR A 160 -3.36 -7.46 23.22
CA THR A 160 -3.21 -8.67 22.42
C THR A 160 -3.18 -9.93 23.31
N GLY A 161 -4.00 -10.92 22.94
CA GLY A 161 -4.17 -12.19 23.61
C GLY A 161 -5.09 -12.17 24.84
N THR A 162 -5.76 -11.06 25.12
CA THR A 162 -6.75 -11.02 26.20
C THR A 162 -8.02 -11.76 25.82
N MET A 163 -8.50 -12.64 26.69
CA MET A 163 -9.79 -13.30 26.59
C MET A 163 -10.93 -12.31 26.84
N ILE A 164 -11.95 -12.40 25.98
CA ILE A 164 -13.13 -11.55 26.00
C ILE A 164 -14.31 -12.44 26.34
N ALA A 165 -15.01 -12.18 27.44
CA ALA A 165 -16.23 -12.90 27.82
C ALA A 165 -17.40 -11.97 28.18
N GLU A 166 -17.18 -10.66 28.06
CA GLU A 166 -18.17 -9.60 28.21
C GLU A 166 -18.50 -8.96 26.86
N SER A 167 -19.61 -8.21 26.83
CA SER A 167 -20.10 -7.59 25.60
C SER A 167 -19.21 -6.43 25.17
N ILE A 168 -18.86 -6.40 23.89
CA ILE A 168 -18.05 -5.34 23.27
C ILE A 168 -19.00 -4.30 22.67
N SER A 169 -19.00 -3.10 23.23
CA SER A 169 -19.78 -1.97 22.70
C SER A 169 -19.02 -1.19 21.63
N ASN A 170 -19.75 -0.39 20.85
CA ASN A 170 -19.18 0.50 19.82
C ASN A 170 -18.22 -0.19 18.84
N SER A 171 -18.55 -1.41 18.46
CA SER A 171 -17.76 -2.22 17.53
C SER A 171 -18.30 -2.17 16.11
N ILE A 172 -17.45 -2.52 15.15
CA ILE A 172 -17.85 -2.85 13.79
C ILE A 172 -17.38 -4.26 13.44
N ASN A 173 -18.28 -5.01 12.80
CA ASN A 173 -18.01 -6.31 12.26
C ASN A 173 -17.73 -6.19 10.76
N VAL A 174 -16.65 -6.81 10.29
CA VAL A 174 -16.15 -6.70 8.92
C VAL A 174 -16.02 -8.10 8.32
N ASP A 175 -16.78 -8.34 7.25
CA ASP A 175 -16.80 -9.62 6.54
C ASP A 175 -15.93 -9.58 5.26
N PHE A 176 -15.00 -10.54 5.17
CA PHE A 176 -14.06 -10.75 4.07
C PHE A 176 -14.37 -12.02 3.26
N SER A 177 -15.51 -12.68 3.49
CA SER A 177 -15.90 -13.91 2.79
C SER A 177 -15.91 -13.79 1.26
N GLN A 178 -16.19 -12.59 0.73
CA GLN A 178 -16.28 -12.32 -0.70
C GLN A 178 -15.17 -11.39 -1.23
N VAL A 179 -14.41 -10.73 -0.35
CA VAL A 179 -13.43 -9.71 -0.74
C VAL A 179 -12.17 -9.80 0.11
N ALA A 180 -11.02 -9.62 -0.53
CA ALA A 180 -9.72 -9.71 0.14
C ALA A 180 -9.36 -8.43 0.92
N SER A 181 -9.95 -7.29 0.57
CA SER A 181 -9.60 -5.99 1.16
C SER A 181 -10.85 -5.24 1.59
N ARG A 182 -10.78 -4.62 2.76
CA ARG A 182 -11.83 -3.76 3.33
C ARG A 182 -11.21 -2.57 4.03
N SER A 183 -11.98 -1.49 4.09
CA SER A 183 -11.62 -0.27 4.82
C SER A 183 -12.70 0.08 5.83
N VAL A 184 -12.29 0.46 7.04
CA VAL A 184 -13.19 1.04 8.03
C VAL A 184 -12.66 2.36 8.53
N THR A 185 -13.55 3.32 8.75
CA THR A 185 -13.20 4.63 9.30
C THR A 185 -13.97 4.87 10.59
N TYR A 186 -13.26 5.33 11.63
CA TYR A 186 -13.84 5.75 12.90
C TYR A 186 -13.89 7.28 13.01
N ALA A 187 -15.01 7.81 13.47
CA ALA A 187 -15.14 9.21 13.85
C ALA A 187 -16.03 9.40 15.10
N SER A 188 -15.62 10.24 16.06
CA SER A 188 -16.33 10.53 17.31
C SER A 188 -16.79 12.00 17.40
N VAL A 189 -17.86 12.26 18.14
CA VAL A 189 -18.37 13.60 18.51
C VAL A 189 -19.13 13.39 19.80
N GLY A 190 -18.82 14.18 20.83
CA GLY A 190 -19.47 14.06 22.14
C GLY A 190 -19.20 12.71 22.83
N GLY A 191 -18.09 12.05 22.52
CA GLY A 191 -17.67 10.80 23.17
C GLY A 191 -18.30 9.52 22.63
N ARG A 192 -19.10 9.57 21.54
CA ARG A 192 -19.63 8.37 20.86
C ARG A 192 -19.10 8.26 19.42
N GLY A 193 -18.53 7.11 19.11
CA GLY A 193 -17.96 6.78 17.80
C GLY A 193 -19.00 6.34 16.78
N VAL A 194 -18.71 6.61 15.51
CA VAL A 194 -19.43 6.11 14.34
C VAL A 194 -18.42 5.43 13.45
N TRP A 195 -18.83 4.32 12.82
CA TRP A 195 -18.02 3.60 11.85
C TRP A 195 -18.55 3.83 10.44
N SER A 196 -17.67 3.83 9.45
CA SER A 196 -18.03 3.54 8.07
C SER A 196 -17.26 2.31 7.60
N LEU A 197 -17.87 1.51 6.72
CA LEU A 197 -17.28 0.37 6.03
C LEU A 197 -17.31 0.67 4.55
N ASP A 198 -16.15 0.70 3.90
CA ASP A 198 -15.99 1.01 2.47
C ASP A 198 -16.77 2.27 2.06
N ASN A 199 -16.59 3.33 2.85
CA ASN A 199 -17.26 4.63 2.72
C ASN A 199 -18.78 4.62 2.87
N GLN A 200 -19.38 3.49 3.26
CA GLN A 200 -20.78 3.41 3.66
C GLN A 200 -20.92 3.49 5.17
N LEU A 201 -21.83 4.33 5.66
CA LEU A 201 -22.08 4.42 7.09
C LEU A 201 -22.51 3.06 7.67
N ALA A 202 -21.87 2.69 8.76
CA ALA A 202 -22.18 1.49 9.51
C ALA A 202 -22.55 1.89 10.94
N LEU A 203 -23.75 1.49 11.38
CA LEU A 203 -24.14 1.68 12.77
C LEU A 203 -23.21 0.84 13.67
N SER A 204 -22.69 1.48 14.70
CA SER A 204 -21.95 0.82 15.77
C SER A 204 -22.80 -0.27 16.40
N ARG A 205 -22.21 -1.44 16.66
CA ARG A 205 -22.89 -2.60 17.22
C ARG A 205 -22.33 -2.94 18.58
N THR A 206 -23.17 -3.52 19.43
CA THR A 206 -22.73 -4.21 20.63
C THR A 206 -22.72 -5.70 20.34
N TYR A 207 -21.55 -6.32 20.41
CA TYR A 207 -21.37 -7.76 20.29
C TYR A 207 -21.43 -8.40 21.68
N ASP A 208 -22.38 -9.31 21.88
CA ASP A 208 -22.48 -10.09 23.11
C ASP A 208 -21.80 -11.45 22.91
N VAL A 209 -20.67 -11.67 23.58
CA VAL A 209 -19.85 -12.89 23.42
C VAL A 209 -20.59 -14.14 23.89
N ARG A 210 -21.41 -14.03 24.95
CA ARG A 210 -22.09 -15.17 25.57
C ARG A 210 -23.20 -15.73 24.69
N THR A 211 -23.94 -14.84 24.05
CA THR A 211 -25.05 -15.19 23.15
C THR A 211 -24.61 -15.25 21.70
N ASN A 212 -23.41 -14.76 21.39
CA ASN A 212 -22.90 -14.60 20.04
C ASN A 212 -23.82 -13.78 19.13
N ARG A 213 -24.36 -12.67 19.66
CA ARG A 213 -25.32 -11.82 18.94
C ARG A 213 -24.85 -10.38 18.86
N PHE A 214 -25.12 -9.76 17.73
CA PHE A 214 -25.02 -8.32 17.57
C PHE A 214 -26.35 -7.65 17.92
N THR A 215 -26.26 -6.58 18.70
CA THR A 215 -27.36 -5.64 18.91
C THR A 215 -26.97 -4.28 18.35
N ILE A 216 -27.93 -3.62 17.70
CA ILE A 216 -27.76 -2.28 17.17
C ILE A 216 -28.52 -1.37 18.13
N GLU A 217 -27.83 -0.37 18.70
CA GLU A 217 -28.52 0.64 19.50
C GLU A 217 -29.51 1.41 18.63
N LYS A 218 -30.69 1.72 19.18
CA LYS A 218 -31.67 2.56 18.49
C LYS A 218 -31.03 3.92 18.16
N PRO A 219 -31.01 4.36 16.89
CA PRO A 219 -30.38 5.62 16.53
C PRO A 219 -31.03 6.79 17.28
N THR A 220 -30.22 7.58 17.99
CA THR A 220 -30.70 8.82 18.60
C THR A 220 -30.77 9.92 17.54
N PRO A 221 -31.61 10.97 17.71
CA PRO A 221 -31.62 12.12 16.79
C PRO A 221 -30.24 12.76 16.61
N ALA A 222 -29.41 12.79 17.67
CA ALA A 222 -28.03 13.27 17.61
C ALA A 222 -27.13 12.37 16.74
N LEU A 223 -27.30 11.04 16.83
CA LEU A 223 -26.58 10.09 15.98
C LEU A 223 -27.00 10.25 14.50
N LEU A 224 -28.30 10.41 14.23
CA LEU A 224 -28.84 10.59 12.88
C LEU A 224 -28.40 11.91 12.24
N ALA A 225 -28.44 13.03 12.98
CA ALA A 225 -27.97 14.33 12.50
C ALA A 225 -26.47 14.31 12.17
N LYS A 226 -25.70 13.50 12.89
CA LYS A 226 -24.26 13.35 12.67
C LYS A 226 -23.92 12.34 11.57
N MET A 227 -24.70 11.28 11.41
CA MET A 227 -24.64 10.44 10.22
C MET A 227 -24.87 11.30 8.96
N ALA A 228 -25.85 12.21 9.01
CA ALA A 228 -26.06 13.19 7.96
C ALA A 228 -24.86 14.15 7.81
N SER A 229 -24.22 14.59 8.90
CA SER A 229 -23.03 15.45 8.82
C SER A 229 -21.76 14.73 8.36
N ILE A 230 -21.62 13.41 8.55
CA ILE A 230 -20.52 12.59 8.01
C ILE A 230 -20.74 12.33 6.51
N LEU A 231 -21.99 12.10 6.10
CA LEU A 231 -22.35 12.00 4.68
C LEU A 231 -22.23 13.35 3.95
N ALA A 232 -22.56 14.45 4.63
CA ALA A 232 -22.51 15.81 4.11
C ALA A 232 -21.17 16.52 4.36
N ALA A 233 -20.30 15.96 5.19
CA ALA A 233 -18.91 16.39 5.23
C ALA A 233 -18.35 16.17 3.81
N PRO A 234 -17.66 17.16 3.23
CA PRO A 234 -16.93 16.92 1.99
C PRO A 234 -16.15 15.64 2.21
N GLN A 235 -16.40 14.65 1.34
CA GLN A 235 -15.72 13.36 1.38
C GLN A 235 -14.24 13.70 1.38
N VAL A 236 -13.60 13.63 2.56
CA VAL A 236 -12.14 13.67 2.62
C VAL A 236 -11.76 12.47 1.77
N PRO A 237 -11.09 12.66 0.63
CA PRO A 237 -10.68 11.53 -0.18
C PRO A 237 -9.94 10.57 0.74
N GLY A 238 -10.20 9.26 0.56
CA GLY A 238 -9.50 8.22 1.30
C GLY A 238 -7.99 8.45 1.29
N PRO A 239 -7.24 7.81 2.21
CA PRO A 239 -5.85 8.14 2.50
C PRO A 239 -5.09 8.36 1.19
N GLU A 240 -4.60 9.59 1.02
CA GLU A 240 -4.03 10.16 -0.20
C GLU A 240 -3.58 9.09 -1.21
N VAL A 241 -4.41 8.82 -2.23
CA VAL A 241 -3.81 8.40 -3.49
C VAL A 241 -2.94 9.57 -3.87
N ARG A 242 -1.62 9.44 -3.80
CA ARG A 242 -0.72 10.43 -4.38
C ARG A 242 -1.06 10.49 -5.85
N ARG A 243 -1.85 11.48 -6.24
CA ARG A 243 -2.22 11.70 -7.63
C ARG A 243 -1.09 12.45 -8.27
N ILE A 244 -0.62 11.93 -9.39
CA ILE A 244 0.44 12.55 -10.15
C ILE A 244 -0.21 13.20 -11.35
N LYS A 245 -0.17 14.53 -11.39
CA LYS A 245 -0.63 15.28 -12.54
C LYS A 245 0.50 15.34 -13.56
N ALA A 246 0.31 14.65 -14.68
CA ALA A 246 1.11 14.88 -15.87
C ALA A 246 0.52 16.07 -16.63
N THR A 247 1.34 17.01 -17.06
CA THR A 247 0.89 18.12 -17.92
C THR A 247 1.79 18.22 -19.13
N ALA A 248 1.23 18.01 -20.31
CA ALA A 248 1.91 18.12 -21.59
C ALA A 248 1.42 19.37 -22.32
N TRP A 249 2.31 20.32 -22.61
CA TRP A 249 2.00 21.49 -23.41
C TRP A 249 2.34 21.26 -24.88
N PHE A 250 1.59 21.83 -25.79
CA PHE A 250 1.76 21.72 -27.23
C PHE A 250 1.77 23.10 -27.88
N GLY A 251 2.33 23.18 -29.10
CA GLY A 251 2.09 24.34 -29.96
C GLY A 251 0.63 24.43 -30.43
N PRO A 252 0.25 25.51 -31.12
CA PRO A 252 -1.11 25.71 -31.61
C PRO A 252 -1.63 24.49 -32.39
N GLY A 253 -2.75 23.90 -31.94
CA GLY A 253 -3.42 22.79 -32.60
C GLY A 253 -3.00 21.37 -32.19
N GLY A 254 -1.97 21.20 -31.35
CA GLY A 254 -1.53 19.87 -30.88
C GLY A 254 -2.35 19.30 -29.70
N VAL A 255 -2.98 20.18 -28.93
CA VAL A 255 -3.70 19.84 -27.68
C VAL A 255 -4.88 18.92 -27.92
N ASP A 256 -5.79 19.29 -28.83
CA ASP A 256 -7.03 18.54 -29.07
C ASP A 256 -6.73 17.14 -29.63
N ALA A 257 -5.80 17.06 -30.59
CA ALA A 257 -5.37 15.80 -31.18
C ALA A 257 -4.76 14.84 -30.14
N PHE A 258 -3.97 15.37 -29.20
CA PHE A 258 -3.38 14.55 -28.15
C PHE A 258 -4.38 14.16 -27.06
N ALA A 259 -5.27 15.08 -26.66
CA ALA A 259 -6.32 14.81 -25.69
C ALA A 259 -7.28 13.71 -26.19
N ASP A 260 -7.68 13.77 -27.46
CA ASP A 260 -8.55 12.75 -28.06
C ASP A 260 -7.83 11.40 -28.17
N TYR A 261 -6.57 11.40 -28.62
CA TYR A 261 -5.74 10.19 -28.63
C TYR A 261 -5.62 9.55 -27.25
N LEU A 262 -5.42 10.34 -26.19
CA LEU A 262 -5.33 9.82 -24.83
C LEU A 262 -6.64 9.23 -24.34
N ARG A 263 -7.78 9.86 -24.62
CA ARG A 263 -9.11 9.33 -24.25
C ARG A 263 -9.41 8.01 -24.94
N ASP A 264 -8.96 7.84 -26.19
CA ASP A 264 -9.10 6.59 -26.92
C ASP A 264 -8.14 5.51 -26.42
N ALA A 265 -6.87 5.86 -26.18
CA ALA A 265 -5.84 4.91 -25.76
C ALA A 265 -5.99 4.48 -24.29
N ARG A 266 -6.50 5.37 -23.42
CA ARG A 266 -6.67 5.19 -21.98
C ARG A 266 -7.99 5.82 -21.51
N PRO A 267 -9.13 5.15 -21.75
CA PRO A 267 -10.44 5.64 -21.27
C PRO A 267 -10.56 5.64 -19.75
N ASP A 268 -9.64 4.99 -19.05
CA ASP A 268 -9.51 4.99 -17.59
C ASP A 268 -8.78 6.21 -17.03
N TRP A 269 -8.20 7.07 -17.87
CA TRP A 269 -7.50 8.29 -17.44
C TRP A 269 -8.42 9.51 -17.42
N ASP A 270 -8.21 10.35 -16.41
CA ASP A 270 -8.86 11.66 -16.34
C ASP A 270 -8.03 12.67 -17.15
N VAL A 271 -8.50 12.99 -18.35
CA VAL A 271 -7.81 13.83 -19.34
C VAL A 271 -8.55 15.14 -19.51
N THR A 272 -7.93 16.23 -19.05
CA THR A 272 -8.42 17.60 -19.24
C THR A 272 -7.53 18.34 -20.24
N SER A 273 -8.12 19.23 -21.03
CA SER A 273 -7.38 20.13 -21.91
C SER A 273 -7.71 21.58 -21.57
N ALA A 274 -6.70 22.43 -21.45
CA ALA A 274 -6.84 23.84 -21.12
C ALA A 274 -5.76 24.66 -21.83
N GLY A 275 -6.18 25.55 -22.74
CA GLY A 275 -5.26 26.36 -23.53
C GLY A 275 -4.32 25.50 -24.37
N GLU A 276 -3.01 25.67 -24.17
CA GLU A 276 -1.95 24.91 -24.84
C GLU A 276 -1.56 23.61 -24.11
N ALA A 277 -2.30 23.20 -23.06
CA ALA A 277 -1.95 22.07 -22.22
C ALA A 277 -2.99 20.94 -22.24
N VAL A 278 -2.50 19.71 -22.19
CA VAL A 278 -3.26 18.51 -21.82
C VAL A 278 -2.76 18.03 -20.46
N GLU A 279 -3.68 17.93 -19.51
CA GLU A 279 -3.42 17.48 -18.16
C GLU A 279 -4.03 16.10 -17.96
N VAL A 280 -3.29 15.22 -17.28
CA VAL A 280 -3.73 13.86 -16.98
C VAL A 280 -3.46 13.56 -15.52
N LEU A 281 -4.50 13.07 -14.83
CA LEU A 281 -4.39 12.64 -13.45
C LEU A 281 -4.08 11.14 -13.38
N LEU A 282 -2.85 10.81 -12.97
CA LEU A 282 -2.34 9.44 -12.94
C LEU A 282 -2.38 8.86 -11.53
N VAL A 283 -2.77 7.58 -11.46
CA VAL A 283 -2.78 6.79 -10.21
C VAL A 283 -1.66 5.74 -10.29
N PRO A 284 -0.76 5.67 -9.30
CA PRO A 284 0.28 4.64 -9.26
C PRO A 284 -0.33 3.23 -9.24
N ALA A 285 0.29 2.27 -9.94
CA ALA A 285 -0.22 0.92 -10.05
C ALA A 285 -0.08 0.08 -8.76
N ASP A 286 0.68 0.56 -7.77
CA ASP A 286 1.01 -0.17 -6.53
C ASP A 286 0.78 0.72 -5.29
N ASP A 287 -0.20 0.34 -4.46
CA ASP A 287 -0.61 1.04 -3.22
C ASP A 287 0.32 0.74 -2.02
N ASP A 288 1.36 -0.09 -2.23
CA ASP A 288 2.33 -0.48 -1.19
C ASP A 288 3.61 0.38 -1.19
N SER A 289 3.64 1.47 -1.98
CA SER A 289 4.80 2.36 -2.10
C SER A 289 4.97 3.34 -0.92
N ARG A 290 4.87 2.83 0.31
CA ARG A 290 5.26 3.58 1.51
C ARG A 290 6.77 3.81 1.62
N THR A 291 7.60 3.17 0.79
CA THR A 291 9.06 3.29 0.92
C THR A 291 9.76 4.20 -0.08
N ARG A 292 9.17 4.59 -1.22
CA ARG A 292 9.77 5.59 -2.14
C ARG A 292 8.69 6.31 -2.97
N VAL A 293 8.41 7.57 -2.62
CA VAL A 293 7.62 8.53 -3.44
C VAL A 293 8.06 8.50 -4.92
N GLU A 294 9.36 8.32 -5.12
CA GLU A 294 10.04 8.27 -6.41
C GLU A 294 9.61 7.07 -7.28
N ASP A 295 9.21 5.94 -6.69
CA ASP A 295 8.82 4.74 -7.46
C ASP A 295 7.39 4.85 -7.97
N ALA A 296 6.50 5.50 -7.20
CA ALA A 296 5.16 5.87 -7.65
C ALA A 296 5.21 6.86 -8.82
N ILE A 297 6.08 7.89 -8.72
CA ILE A 297 6.34 8.82 -9.81
C ILE A 297 6.85 8.11 -11.04
N ARG A 298 7.85 7.23 -10.88
CA ARG A 298 8.38 6.42 -11.99
C ARG A 298 7.31 5.57 -12.66
N SER A 299 6.43 4.94 -11.90
CA SER A 299 5.36 4.12 -12.46
C SER A 299 4.39 4.96 -13.30
N CYS A 300 4.00 6.15 -12.81
CA CYS A 300 3.10 7.03 -13.54
C CYS A 300 3.77 7.66 -14.78
N GLU A 301 5.02 8.13 -14.65
CA GLU A 301 5.83 8.67 -15.75
C GLU A 301 6.01 7.63 -16.87
N ALA A 302 6.38 6.40 -16.51
CA ALA A 302 6.54 5.30 -17.46
C ALA A 302 5.23 5.00 -18.19
N SER A 303 4.11 4.94 -17.45
CA SER A 303 2.78 4.68 -18.04
C SER A 303 2.37 5.79 -19.03
N PHE A 304 2.56 7.06 -18.65
CA PHE A 304 2.26 8.21 -19.51
C PHE A 304 3.11 8.21 -20.78
N LEU A 305 4.42 8.03 -20.63
CA LEU A 305 5.36 8.05 -21.75
C LEU A 305 5.18 6.86 -22.69
N ASP A 306 4.78 5.69 -22.19
CA ASP A 306 4.51 4.53 -23.04
C ASP A 306 3.33 4.78 -23.98
N VAL A 307 2.25 5.38 -23.46
CA VAL A 307 1.10 5.81 -24.27
C VAL A 307 1.49 6.93 -25.23
N TYR A 308 2.23 7.95 -24.75
CA TYR A 308 2.69 9.05 -25.60
C TYR A 308 3.55 8.58 -26.79
N ARG A 309 4.37 7.53 -26.63
CA ARG A 309 5.20 7.00 -27.74
C ARG A 309 4.36 6.47 -28.92
N GLY A 310 3.11 6.10 -28.68
CA GLY A 310 2.17 5.70 -29.72
C GLY A 310 1.54 6.89 -30.45
N PHE A 311 1.63 8.10 -29.91
CA PHE A 311 1.07 9.30 -30.51
C PHE A 311 1.86 9.71 -31.77
N ARG A 312 1.12 10.08 -32.82
CA ARG A 312 1.69 10.46 -34.14
C ARG A 312 1.51 11.94 -34.49
N GLY A 313 1.02 12.75 -33.55
CA GLY A 313 0.84 14.19 -33.74
C GLY A 313 2.08 15.01 -33.36
N GLU A 314 1.88 16.32 -33.24
CA GLU A 314 2.92 17.28 -32.86
C GLU A 314 3.51 16.94 -31.48
N PRO A 315 4.83 17.09 -31.29
CA PRO A 315 5.45 16.79 -30.00
C PRO A 315 5.05 17.83 -28.94
N TYR A 316 5.06 17.43 -27.68
CA TYR A 316 4.90 18.37 -26.58
C TYR A 316 6.10 19.35 -26.53
N THR A 317 5.84 20.62 -26.20
CA THR A 317 6.83 21.68 -25.98
C THR A 317 7.31 21.71 -24.53
N LYS A 318 6.49 21.22 -23.59
CA LYS A 318 6.82 21.08 -22.16
C LYS A 318 6.08 19.86 -21.60
N LEU A 319 6.69 19.14 -20.66
CA LEU A 319 6.06 18.06 -19.91
C LEU A 319 6.45 18.19 -18.44
N THR A 320 5.48 18.20 -17.53
CA THR A 320 5.70 18.17 -16.08
C THR A 320 4.96 17.01 -15.45
N PHE A 321 5.51 16.52 -14.33
CA PHE A 321 4.84 15.59 -13.43
C PHE A 321 4.85 16.21 -12.05
N GLU A 322 3.67 16.50 -11.54
CA GLU A 322 3.46 17.18 -10.27
C GLU A 322 2.75 16.25 -9.31
N ILE A 323 3.26 16.15 -8.09
CA ILE A 323 2.55 15.47 -7.01
C ILE A 323 1.49 16.45 -6.52
N ILE A 324 0.23 16.08 -6.65
CA ILE A 324 -0.86 16.85 -6.04
C ILE A 324 -1.07 16.31 -4.63
N ASN A 325 -0.64 17.08 -3.63
CA ASN A 325 -1.10 16.94 -2.26
C ASN A 325 -2.32 17.87 -2.11
N GLU A 326 -3.47 17.37 -1.68
CA GLU A 326 -4.70 18.20 -1.62
C GLU A 326 -4.74 19.20 -0.45
N GLU A 327 -3.65 19.37 0.32
CA GLU A 327 -3.55 20.51 1.23
C GLU A 327 -3.28 21.78 0.42
N GLY A 328 -4.33 22.59 0.22
CA GLY A 328 -4.27 23.95 -0.31
C GLY A 328 -3.53 24.92 0.61
N ASN A 329 -2.27 24.64 0.92
CA ASN A 329 -1.34 25.58 1.49
C ASN A 329 -0.43 26.08 0.36
N GLU A 330 -0.71 27.28 -0.14
CA GLU A 330 0.12 28.00 -1.12
C GLU A 330 1.54 28.33 -0.60
N ASP A 331 1.88 27.98 0.65
CA ASP A 331 3.10 28.43 1.34
C ASP A 331 4.11 27.32 1.69
N THR A 332 3.93 26.10 1.23
CA THR A 332 5.04 25.14 1.17
C THR A 332 5.49 25.04 -0.27
N GLU A 333 6.70 25.55 -0.56
CA GLU A 333 7.37 25.35 -1.84
C GLU A 333 7.17 23.88 -2.25
N PRO A 334 6.68 23.62 -3.48
CA PRO A 334 6.59 22.26 -3.96
C PRO A 334 7.98 21.64 -3.81
N SER A 335 8.07 20.44 -3.25
CA SER A 335 9.26 19.60 -3.45
C SER A 335 9.23 19.14 -4.90
N SER A 336 9.36 20.11 -5.79
CA SER A 336 9.32 19.93 -7.21
C SER A 336 10.57 19.17 -7.58
N ASN A 337 10.40 17.95 -8.06
CA ASN A 337 11.28 17.47 -9.09
C ASN A 337 10.98 18.28 -10.36
N VAL A 338 11.30 19.58 -10.34
CA VAL A 338 11.31 20.35 -11.58
C VAL A 338 12.42 19.73 -12.42
N ALA A 339 12.06 19.17 -13.56
CA ALA A 339 12.86 19.44 -14.73
C ALA A 339 12.65 20.93 -15.06
N THR A 340 13.35 21.84 -14.35
CA THR A 340 13.35 23.25 -14.73
C THR A 340 13.98 23.33 -16.10
N ALA A 341 13.15 23.62 -17.10
CA ALA A 341 13.55 24.14 -18.38
C ALA A 341 14.21 25.51 -18.18
N PHE A 342 15.50 25.50 -17.89
CA PHE A 342 16.41 26.52 -18.38
C PHE A 342 17.46 25.84 -19.25
N ASP A 343 16.98 25.06 -20.23
CA ASP A 343 17.56 24.87 -21.57
C ASP A 343 16.74 23.81 -22.32
N VAL A 344 15.65 24.20 -22.99
CA VAL A 344 14.96 23.31 -23.93
C VAL A 344 15.73 23.38 -25.26
N SER A 345 16.92 22.79 -25.32
CA SER A 345 17.75 22.89 -26.54
C SER A 345 18.80 21.81 -26.80
N THR A 346 18.92 20.71 -26.02
CA THR A 346 20.09 19.81 -26.20
C THR A 346 19.86 18.33 -25.85
N ASP A 347 20.63 17.45 -26.53
CA ASP A 347 20.68 15.97 -26.45
C ASP A 347 21.10 15.43 -25.07
N ARG A 348 20.32 15.71 -24.03
CA ARG A 348 20.73 15.52 -22.63
C ARG A 348 19.85 14.50 -21.90
N ALA A 349 20.48 13.75 -21.01
CA ALA A 349 19.87 12.86 -20.03
C ALA A 349 20.31 13.27 -18.62
N VAL A 350 19.48 13.06 -17.60
CA VAL A 350 19.79 13.46 -16.22
C VAL A 350 19.86 12.23 -15.32
N PHE A 351 20.97 12.04 -14.61
CA PHE A 351 21.19 10.96 -13.66
C PHE A 351 21.23 11.53 -12.25
N ARG A 352 20.57 10.91 -11.27
CA ARG A 352 20.66 11.33 -9.86
C ARG A 352 21.14 10.19 -8.97
N PHE A 353 21.93 10.54 -7.96
CA PHE A 353 22.59 9.60 -7.06
C PHE A 353 22.24 9.88 -5.61
N SER A 354 22.44 8.88 -4.74
CA SER A 354 22.19 8.99 -3.30
C SER A 354 23.11 9.95 -2.57
N ASN A 355 24.25 10.28 -3.16
CA ASN A 355 25.18 11.23 -2.60
C ASN A 355 26.05 11.87 -3.70
N ILE A 356 26.67 13.00 -3.35
CA ILE A 356 27.54 13.77 -4.26
C ILE A 356 28.77 12.97 -4.71
N PRO A 357 29.46 12.18 -3.85
CA PRO A 357 30.60 11.36 -4.28
C PRO A 357 30.27 10.39 -5.43
N ASN A 358 29.11 9.73 -5.36
CA ASN A 358 28.64 8.83 -6.41
C ASN A 358 28.33 9.59 -7.71
N ALA A 359 27.66 10.74 -7.62
CA ALA A 359 27.40 11.60 -8.77
C ALA A 359 28.70 12.11 -9.42
N GLN A 360 29.68 12.52 -8.61
CA GLN A 360 30.98 12.98 -9.10
C GLN A 360 31.76 11.85 -9.78
N SER A 361 31.82 10.67 -9.16
CA SER A 361 32.44 9.47 -9.73
C SER A 361 31.78 9.06 -11.06
N PHE A 362 30.45 9.12 -11.14
CA PHE A 362 29.74 8.85 -12.39
C PHE A 362 30.11 9.87 -13.47
N ALA A 363 29.99 11.17 -13.19
CA ALA A 363 30.29 12.26 -14.12
C ALA A 363 31.72 12.19 -14.68
N THR A 364 32.72 11.97 -13.81
CA THR A 364 34.13 11.85 -14.22
C THR A 364 34.37 10.66 -15.14
N LYS A 365 33.64 9.57 -14.93
CA LYS A 365 33.75 8.34 -15.74
C LYS A 365 32.83 8.34 -16.96
N THR A 366 31.95 9.34 -17.13
CA THR A 366 30.95 9.39 -18.21
C THR A 366 31.55 9.51 -19.62
N ALA A 367 32.83 9.84 -19.80
CA ALA A 367 33.45 9.90 -21.13
C ALA A 367 33.94 8.54 -21.69
N ALA A 368 33.87 7.44 -20.92
CA ALA A 368 34.54 6.17 -21.27
C ALA A 368 33.72 5.21 -22.15
N SER A 369 32.49 5.56 -22.55
CA SER A 369 31.63 4.71 -23.39
C SER A 369 31.63 5.16 -24.85
N SER A 370 32.77 5.03 -25.53
CA SER A 370 32.83 5.19 -26.99
C SER A 370 32.36 3.89 -27.67
N GLY A 371 31.04 3.75 -27.79
CA GLY A 371 30.40 2.69 -28.58
C GLY A 371 29.36 3.33 -29.49
N ALA A 372 29.33 2.96 -30.76
CA ALA A 372 28.34 3.41 -31.76
C ALA A 372 28.40 4.88 -32.26
N GLY A 373 29.54 5.57 -32.16
CA GLY A 373 29.75 6.90 -32.76
C GLY A 373 29.08 8.07 -32.00
N VAL A 374 28.85 7.86 -30.71
CA VAL A 374 28.28 8.84 -29.77
C VAL A 374 29.25 9.02 -28.60
N THR A 375 29.61 10.26 -28.32
CA THR A 375 30.40 10.67 -27.15
C THR A 375 29.45 11.18 -26.06
N LEU A 376 29.57 10.64 -24.84
CA LEU A 376 28.79 11.10 -23.69
C LEU A 376 29.63 12.03 -22.81
N VAL A 377 29.06 13.16 -22.39
CA VAL A 377 29.73 14.14 -21.52
C VAL A 377 28.88 14.40 -20.28
N GLY A 378 29.38 14.03 -19.11
CA GLY A 378 28.70 14.23 -17.83
C GLY A 378 29.07 15.54 -17.14
N ALA A 379 28.09 16.37 -16.79
CA ALA A 379 28.25 17.59 -16.02
C ALA A 379 27.57 17.46 -14.64
N LEU A 380 28.33 17.65 -13.56
CA LEU A 380 27.84 17.54 -12.19
C LEU A 380 27.00 18.78 -11.78
N LYS A 381 25.86 18.54 -11.13
CA LYS A 381 24.96 19.54 -10.53
C LYS A 381 24.46 18.99 -9.19
N GLY A 382 25.25 19.15 -8.12
CA GLY A 382 24.94 18.59 -6.81
C GLY A 382 24.93 17.06 -6.83
N VAL A 383 23.80 16.43 -6.47
CA VAL A 383 23.61 14.97 -6.57
C VAL A 383 23.16 14.50 -7.96
N ALA A 384 23.00 15.42 -8.91
CA ALA A 384 22.63 15.13 -10.29
C ALA A 384 23.82 15.21 -11.25
N VAL A 385 23.81 14.42 -12.31
CA VAL A 385 24.74 14.47 -13.45
C VAL A 385 23.92 14.63 -14.72
N ILE A 386 24.17 15.70 -15.46
CA ILE A 386 23.56 15.91 -16.77
C ILE A 386 24.51 15.36 -17.82
N VAL A 387 24.10 14.31 -18.53
CA VAL A 387 24.86 13.66 -19.59
C VAL A 387 24.39 14.18 -20.93
N THR A 388 25.28 14.82 -21.69
CA THR A 388 25.05 15.26 -23.06
C THR A 388 25.61 14.21 -24.02
N ALA A 389 24.80 13.80 -25.00
CA ALA A 389 25.27 12.98 -26.12
C ALA A 389 25.74 13.87 -27.28
N LEU A 390 26.91 13.58 -27.83
CA LEU A 390 27.50 14.26 -28.97
C LEU A 390 27.72 13.23 -30.07
N PHE A 391 27.20 13.46 -31.27
CA PHE A 391 27.41 12.56 -32.41
C PHE A 391 28.66 12.96 -33.16
N ASP A 392 29.48 11.97 -33.52
CA ASP A 392 30.62 12.22 -34.41
C ASP A 392 30.16 12.43 -35.86
N ASN A 393 29.02 11.83 -36.25
CA ASN A 393 28.34 11.98 -37.55
C ASN A 393 26.83 11.61 -37.43
N PRO A 394 25.92 12.58 -37.23
CA PRO A 394 24.49 12.31 -37.21
C PRO A 394 24.00 11.85 -38.59
N THR A 395 23.10 10.87 -38.61
CA THR A 395 22.45 10.36 -39.82
C THR A 395 21.19 11.16 -40.15
N ALA A 396 20.73 11.08 -41.40
CA ALA A 396 19.43 11.65 -41.79
C ALA A 396 18.23 10.85 -41.23
N ASP A 397 18.46 9.78 -40.46
CA ASP A 397 17.43 8.98 -39.79
C ASP A 397 17.45 9.20 -38.27
N PRO A 398 16.57 10.10 -37.76
CA PRO A 398 16.40 10.36 -36.35
C PRO A 398 16.10 9.14 -35.48
N VAL A 399 15.51 8.08 -36.05
CA VAL A 399 15.18 6.86 -35.30
C VAL A 399 16.44 6.03 -35.06
N ALA A 400 17.29 5.90 -36.09
CA ALA A 400 18.56 5.20 -35.99
C ALA A 400 19.51 5.88 -35.00
N ASP A 401 19.57 7.21 -35.00
CA ASP A 401 20.43 7.96 -34.07
C ASP A 401 19.91 7.93 -32.63
N ARG A 402 18.60 7.95 -32.43
CA ARG A 402 17.98 7.69 -31.11
C ARG A 402 18.35 6.32 -30.55
N ALA A 403 18.37 5.29 -31.40
CA ALA A 403 18.75 3.94 -31.00
C ALA A 403 20.23 3.86 -30.56
N LYS A 404 21.14 4.56 -31.26
CA LYS A 404 22.58 4.61 -30.90
C LYS A 404 22.83 5.30 -29.56
N VAL A 405 22.19 6.43 -29.31
CA VAL A 405 22.33 7.15 -28.04
C VAL A 405 21.79 6.33 -26.89
N LYS A 406 20.61 5.72 -27.06
CA LYS A 406 20.03 4.82 -26.06
C LYS A 406 20.97 3.65 -25.77
N ALA A 407 21.49 2.99 -26.79
CA ALA A 407 22.42 1.88 -26.63
C ALA A 407 23.70 2.30 -25.86
N SER A 408 24.24 3.48 -26.17
CA SER A 408 25.42 4.04 -25.50
C SER A 408 25.14 4.36 -24.02
N LEU A 409 23.96 4.91 -23.73
CA LEU A 409 23.51 5.24 -22.39
C LEU A 409 23.26 3.98 -21.54
N ASP A 410 22.54 3.00 -22.10
CA ASP A 410 22.24 1.72 -21.47
C ASP A 410 23.54 0.96 -21.16
N GLN A 411 24.49 0.96 -22.11
CA GLN A 411 25.81 0.35 -21.90
C GLN A 411 26.56 1.03 -20.75
N ARG A 412 26.54 2.36 -20.66
CA ARG A 412 27.20 3.10 -19.57
C ARG A 412 26.57 2.79 -18.22
N VAL A 413 25.24 2.75 -18.13
CA VAL A 413 24.52 2.36 -16.90
C VAL A 413 24.85 0.92 -16.51
N ALA A 414 24.91 0.00 -17.48
CA ALA A 414 25.26 -1.39 -17.23
C ALA A 414 26.69 -1.56 -16.72
N VAL A 415 27.66 -0.78 -17.24
CA VAL A 415 29.03 -0.75 -16.73
C VAL A 415 29.07 -0.20 -15.30
N TRP A 416 28.39 0.92 -15.04
CA TRP A 416 28.31 1.52 -13.70
C TRP A 416 27.76 0.56 -12.65
N ASN A 417 26.68 -0.15 -12.96
CA ASN A 417 26.05 -1.11 -12.06
C ASN A 417 26.93 -2.34 -11.77
N LYS A 418 27.97 -2.60 -12.58
CA LYS A 418 28.93 -3.70 -12.38
C LYS A 418 30.19 -3.29 -11.62
N GLU A 419 30.50 -1.99 -11.55
CA GLU A 419 31.76 -1.51 -10.95
C GLU A 419 31.76 -1.55 -9.41
N ASP A 420 30.60 -1.44 -8.74
CA ASP A 420 30.45 -1.65 -7.29
C ASP A 420 28.96 -1.75 -6.92
N ALA A 421 28.58 -2.75 -6.12
CA ALA A 421 27.20 -2.98 -5.66
C ALA A 421 26.72 -1.95 -4.62
N SER A 422 27.61 -1.10 -4.09
CA SER A 422 27.29 -0.04 -3.13
C SER A 422 26.81 1.28 -3.77
N HIS A 423 26.89 1.41 -5.10
CA HIS A 423 26.44 2.62 -5.81
C HIS A 423 24.91 2.63 -6.00
N SER A 424 24.21 3.51 -5.28
CA SER A 424 22.76 3.72 -5.49
C SER A 424 22.52 4.79 -6.54
N LEU A 425 22.46 4.39 -7.82
CA LEU A 425 21.84 5.22 -8.86
C LEU A 425 20.35 5.33 -8.52
N ILE A 426 19.91 6.53 -8.13
CA ILE A 426 18.54 6.77 -7.67
C ILE A 426 17.59 6.93 -8.86
N TYR A 427 18.03 7.60 -9.92
CA TYR A 427 17.18 7.97 -11.06
C TYR A 427 17.97 8.15 -12.36
N THR A 428 17.38 7.70 -13.47
CA THR A 428 17.79 8.02 -14.85
C THR A 428 16.61 8.68 -15.56
N GLY A 429 16.74 9.97 -15.87
CA GLY A 429 15.70 10.75 -16.52
C GLY A 429 15.63 10.52 -18.03
N PRO A 430 14.55 10.98 -18.67
CA PRO A 430 14.32 10.76 -20.09
C PRO A 430 15.40 11.43 -20.95
N LEU A 431 15.70 10.77 -22.07
CA LEU A 431 16.44 11.32 -23.20
C LEU A 431 15.52 12.27 -23.96
N ILE A 432 15.84 13.57 -23.97
CA ILE A 432 15.07 14.58 -24.69
C ILE A 432 15.88 14.95 -25.94
N TRP A 433 15.31 14.73 -27.14
CA TRP A 433 15.99 14.90 -28.42
C TRP A 433 15.34 16.02 -29.24
N LYS A 434 16.16 16.80 -29.97
CA LYS A 434 15.67 17.80 -30.92
C LYS A 434 15.67 17.24 -32.33
N GLY A 435 14.49 17.19 -32.95
CA GLY A 435 14.40 17.12 -34.41
C GLY A 435 14.92 18.41 -35.01
N THR A 436 16.17 18.44 -35.48
CA THR A 436 16.56 19.42 -36.48
C THR A 436 15.88 19.02 -37.78
N THR A 437 14.81 19.73 -38.13
CA THR A 437 14.45 19.91 -39.53
C THR A 437 15.65 20.53 -40.23
N LEU A 438 16.23 19.80 -41.17
CA LEU A 438 17.14 20.34 -42.17
C LEU A 438 16.36 21.31 -43.07
N THR A 439 16.17 22.53 -42.60
CA THR A 439 15.82 23.67 -43.44
C THR A 439 16.57 24.86 -42.89
N GLU A 440 17.59 25.26 -43.66
CA GLU A 440 18.35 26.52 -43.66
C GLU A 440 19.87 26.31 -43.57
N TYR A 441 20.43 25.78 -44.65
CA TYR A 441 21.73 26.20 -45.18
C TYR A 441 21.64 26.21 -46.72
N SER A 442 21.16 27.34 -47.25
CA SER A 442 21.52 27.84 -48.57
C SER A 442 21.23 29.35 -48.62
N GLU A 443 22.19 30.14 -48.15
CA GLU A 443 22.86 31.12 -49.04
C GLU A 443 24.27 30.61 -49.31
#